data_AF-A0A974N9S9-F1
#
_entry.id   AF-A0A974N9S9-F1
#
_cell.length_a   1.000
_cell.length_b   1.000
_cell.length_c   1.000
_cell.angle_alpha   90.00
_cell.angle_beta   90.00
_cell.angle_gamma   90.00
#
_symmetry.space_group_name_H-M   'P 1'
#
loop_
_entity.id
_entity.type
_entity.pdbx_description
1 polymer ?
#
loop_
_entity_poly.entity_id
_entity_poly.type
_entity_poly.pdbx_seq_one_letter_code
_entity_poly.pdbx_strand_id
1 'polypeptide(L)'
;MLTGALDEGDYTALTQAVSERVAPRADGGAYATALADALGARGLLRVAAHLPVGESGAVGADAENTSLACVWTSLLATATASPLWDEGHREALARDLTALVTVTGDLAEPDTLLLPTGFMRLLTANQDPLTTAAAGTQTPGAGDGQVSGAGDQAPGAGGGQSGSGQVPGAGDTATPGPGGGQAAAQVLGAGDGQAPGGGQSGSQDPLALDAGFLDALVRGLMAGEAAGGSRVGWVEYARLTTTAGGGYVNFPEDAPREVRARYSSYGPLPAVLTAAARRPQTVLDVLAPPLPGAALGPSPGEEYEFRQGRATKVDATTWEWVSARTQESGTACLEALASAAASASTLRYKPTTSQPNPYEAQAAWLTEQATITLAGMDTTTWTPTARRTTAVMLANSMSDVGDAAAESAPDPGTSLFGTTLPVAWSGHHDAEVTALLREVLTDDTALSLLFKALSVFNAYHIVFGIRESTESHYHNDIYRSMLSDAQGGARLYGYLYSACATGRGVGEGEESPAAGVVLAALDQGPAPWSLDPHTLWQPLADPAQATQATTTSSSSLTQGQLRGEIAARLSLEAIGVLDAARLIPQDAYTLEDGRPAHDWITLGDDGTWHLD
;
A
#
# COMPACT_ATOMS: atom_id res chain seq x y z
N MET A 1 -23.39 -20.12 26.16
CA MET A 1 -22.08 -19.54 26.53
C MET A 1 -22.01 -18.10 26.04
N LEU A 2 -21.53 -17.77 24.84
CA LEU A 2 -21.40 -16.36 24.40
C LEU A 2 -22.71 -15.57 24.52
N THR A 3 -23.85 -16.08 24.02
CA THR A 3 -25.16 -15.43 24.19
C THR A 3 -25.53 -15.20 25.65
N GLY A 4 -25.35 -16.21 26.51
CA GLY A 4 -25.62 -16.08 27.95
C GLY A 4 -24.69 -15.07 28.64
N ALA A 5 -23.40 -15.05 28.32
CA ALA A 5 -22.45 -14.08 28.87
C ALA A 5 -22.76 -12.64 28.40
N LEU A 6 -23.29 -12.46 27.18
CA LEU A 6 -23.82 -11.19 26.68
C LEU A 6 -25.08 -10.76 27.45
N ASP A 7 -26.03 -11.68 27.63
CA ASP A 7 -27.32 -11.42 28.29
C ASP A 7 -27.15 -11.16 29.80
N GLU A 8 -26.16 -11.80 30.43
CA GLU A 8 -25.79 -11.63 31.85
C GLU A 8 -24.81 -10.46 32.08
N GLY A 9 -24.23 -9.88 31.02
CA GLY A 9 -23.25 -8.79 31.10
C GLY A 9 -21.86 -9.19 31.59
N ASP A 10 -21.51 -10.48 31.57
CA ASP A 10 -20.19 -10.98 32.00
C ASP A 10 -19.16 -10.87 30.88
N TYR A 11 -18.55 -9.69 30.78
CA TYR A 11 -17.48 -9.41 29.82
C TYR A 11 -16.20 -10.22 30.08
N THR A 12 -16.00 -10.75 31.29
CA THR A 12 -14.86 -11.62 31.61
C THR A 12 -15.08 -13.00 31.01
N ALA A 13 -16.26 -13.59 31.24
CA ALA A 13 -16.65 -14.85 30.60
C ALA A 13 -16.73 -14.75 29.07
N LEU A 14 -17.13 -13.59 28.53
CA LEU A 14 -17.11 -13.32 27.08
C LEU A 14 -15.68 -13.34 26.53
N THR A 15 -14.76 -12.60 27.15
CA THR A 15 -13.35 -12.53 26.75
C THR A 15 -12.69 -13.90 26.83
N GLN A 16 -12.94 -14.64 27.93
CA GLN A 16 -12.47 -16.01 28.11
C GLN A 16 -13.07 -16.96 27.06
N ALA A 17 -14.37 -16.86 26.75
CA ALA A 17 -15.02 -17.71 25.75
C ALA A 17 -14.46 -17.50 24.34
N VAL A 18 -14.14 -16.25 23.95
CA VAL A 18 -13.49 -15.99 22.66
C VAL A 18 -12.06 -16.58 22.66
N SER A 19 -11.29 -16.36 23.72
CA SER A 19 -9.92 -16.91 23.85
C SER A 19 -9.89 -18.45 23.84
N GLU A 20 -10.74 -19.13 24.60
CA GLU A 20 -10.70 -20.59 24.76
C GLU A 20 -11.43 -21.37 23.66
N ARG A 21 -12.43 -20.78 23.00
CA ARG A 21 -13.36 -21.52 22.11
C ARG A 21 -13.38 -21.01 20.68
N VAL A 22 -13.13 -19.72 20.48
CA VAL A 22 -13.18 -19.08 19.16
C VAL A 22 -11.78 -19.03 18.53
N ALA A 23 -10.77 -18.58 19.26
CA ALA A 23 -9.40 -18.51 18.76
C ALA A 23 -8.87 -19.86 18.22
N PRO A 24 -9.10 -21.01 18.87
CA PRO A 24 -8.65 -22.31 18.34
C PRO A 24 -9.46 -22.86 17.14
N ARG A 25 -10.36 -22.05 16.56
CA ARG A 25 -11.32 -22.45 15.50
C ARG A 25 -11.65 -21.34 14.50
N ALA A 26 -10.95 -20.21 14.53
CA ALA A 26 -11.27 -19.05 13.69
C ALA A 26 -11.09 -19.34 12.17
N ASP A 27 -10.26 -20.33 11.84
CA ASP A 27 -10.03 -20.92 10.52
C ASP A 27 -11.10 -21.94 10.09
N GLY A 28 -11.92 -22.43 11.02
CA GLY A 28 -12.94 -23.44 10.76
C GLY A 28 -14.22 -22.87 10.14
N GLY A 29 -14.30 -22.82 8.80
CA GLY A 29 -15.46 -22.26 8.07
C GLY A 29 -16.85 -22.72 8.54
N ALA A 30 -17.02 -24.00 8.88
CA ALA A 30 -18.28 -24.54 9.42
C ALA A 30 -18.59 -24.11 10.86
N TYR A 31 -17.57 -23.78 11.66
CA TYR A 31 -17.73 -23.22 12.99
C TYR A 31 -17.99 -21.71 12.92
N ALA A 32 -17.27 -21.00 12.04
CA ALA A 32 -17.40 -19.57 11.84
C ALA A 32 -18.81 -19.17 11.36
N THR A 33 -19.31 -19.83 10.31
CA THR A 33 -20.67 -19.63 9.79
C THR A 33 -21.74 -19.94 10.84
N ALA A 34 -21.70 -21.15 11.43
CA ALA A 34 -22.67 -21.55 12.45
C ALA A 34 -22.66 -20.66 13.71
N LEU A 35 -21.50 -20.10 14.09
CA LEU A 35 -21.42 -19.16 15.21
C LEU A 35 -22.00 -17.79 14.85
N ALA A 36 -21.69 -17.28 13.64
CA ALA A 36 -22.22 -16.02 13.15
C ALA A 36 -23.76 -16.08 12.99
N ASP A 37 -24.29 -17.19 12.45
CA ASP A 37 -25.73 -17.46 12.35
C ASP A 37 -26.39 -17.53 13.75
N ALA A 38 -25.73 -18.17 14.71
CA ALA A 38 -26.27 -18.31 16.08
C ALA A 38 -26.23 -17.02 16.92
N LEU A 39 -25.38 -16.06 16.57
CA LEU A 39 -25.29 -14.74 17.24
C LEU A 39 -26.10 -13.66 16.52
N GLY A 40 -26.22 -13.76 15.19
CA GLY A 40 -26.78 -12.72 14.33
C GLY A 40 -26.00 -11.41 14.38
N ALA A 41 -26.42 -10.45 13.55
CA ALA A 41 -25.77 -9.14 13.42
C ALA A 41 -25.54 -8.43 14.78
N ARG A 42 -26.57 -8.36 15.64
CA ARG A 42 -26.46 -7.66 16.93
C ARG A 42 -25.53 -8.38 17.91
N GLY A 43 -25.55 -9.71 17.95
CA GLY A 43 -24.63 -10.49 18.80
C GLY A 43 -23.16 -10.29 18.38
N LEU A 44 -22.88 -10.32 17.06
CA LEU A 44 -21.55 -10.07 16.50
C LEU A 44 -21.01 -8.68 16.90
N LEU A 45 -21.84 -7.64 16.79
CA LEU A 45 -21.49 -6.27 17.18
C LEU A 45 -21.26 -6.12 18.70
N ARG A 46 -22.13 -6.71 19.53
CA ARG A 46 -21.97 -6.68 21.00
C ARG A 46 -20.65 -7.32 21.43
N VAL A 47 -20.29 -8.50 20.89
CA VAL A 47 -19.01 -9.13 21.22
C VAL A 47 -17.84 -8.24 20.81
N ALA A 48 -17.82 -7.73 19.58
CA ALA A 48 -16.75 -6.86 19.07
C ALA A 48 -16.55 -5.59 19.93
N ALA A 49 -17.65 -4.99 20.44
CA ALA A 49 -17.60 -3.81 21.30
C ALA A 49 -16.92 -4.06 22.66
N HIS A 50 -16.90 -5.29 23.17
CA HIS A 50 -16.38 -5.63 24.49
C HIS A 50 -15.01 -6.34 24.49
N LEU A 51 -14.55 -6.83 23.34
CA LEU A 51 -13.23 -7.47 23.26
C LEU A 51 -12.07 -6.46 23.42
N PRO A 52 -10.98 -6.86 24.11
CA PRO A 52 -9.78 -6.05 24.20
C PRO A 52 -9.08 -5.94 22.85
N VAL A 53 -8.60 -4.73 22.57
CA VAL A 53 -7.69 -4.43 21.46
C VAL A 53 -6.26 -4.53 22.00
N GLY A 54 -5.34 -5.13 21.26
CA GLY A 54 -3.94 -5.19 21.66
C GLY A 54 -3.29 -3.80 21.66
N GLU A 55 -2.26 -3.58 22.46
CA GLU A 55 -1.49 -2.33 22.39
C GLU A 55 -0.87 -2.17 21.00
N SER A 56 -1.24 -1.13 20.28
CA SER A 56 -0.77 -0.87 18.92
C SER A 56 0.68 -0.37 18.95
N GLY A 57 1.66 -1.28 18.91
CA GLY A 57 3.06 -0.86 18.96
C GLY A 57 4.16 -1.91 19.14
N ALA A 58 3.99 -3.16 18.68
CA ALA A 58 5.11 -4.10 18.58
C ALA A 58 4.89 -5.12 17.46
N VAL A 59 5.67 -5.00 16.37
CA VAL A 59 5.78 -6.06 15.35
C VAL A 59 6.75 -7.11 15.88
N GLY A 60 6.22 -8.28 16.22
CA GLY A 60 6.97 -9.47 16.61
C GLY A 60 6.30 -10.70 16.00
N ALA A 61 7.07 -11.55 15.33
CA ALA A 61 6.57 -12.66 14.52
C ALA A 61 6.23 -13.92 15.35
N ASP A 62 5.46 -13.75 16.43
CA ASP A 62 5.02 -14.83 17.31
C ASP A 62 3.48 -14.81 17.43
N ALA A 63 2.85 -15.98 17.27
CA ALA A 63 1.39 -16.11 17.25
C ALA A 63 0.70 -15.78 18.60
N GLU A 64 1.47 -15.58 19.68
CA GLU A 64 0.97 -15.42 21.05
C GLU A 64 0.33 -14.04 21.35
N ASN A 65 0.49 -13.03 20.49
CA ASN A 65 -0.05 -11.67 20.71
C ASN A 65 -1.14 -11.23 19.70
N THR A 66 -1.83 -12.17 19.05
CA THR A 66 -3.00 -11.82 18.22
C THR A 66 -4.13 -11.29 19.11
N SER A 67 -4.53 -10.02 18.93
CA SER A 67 -5.61 -9.45 19.76
C SER A 67 -6.93 -10.19 19.56
N LEU A 68 -7.77 -10.26 20.59
CA LEU A 68 -9.07 -10.94 20.47
C LEU A 68 -9.99 -10.24 19.46
N ALA A 69 -9.82 -8.93 19.24
CA ALA A 69 -10.50 -8.20 18.16
C ALA A 69 -10.07 -8.71 16.76
N CYS A 70 -8.79 -9.05 16.56
CA CYS A 70 -8.30 -9.68 15.33
C CYS A 70 -8.92 -11.08 15.16
N VAL A 71 -8.89 -11.91 16.20
CA VAL A 71 -9.54 -13.25 16.20
C VAL A 71 -11.01 -13.17 15.80
N TRP A 72 -11.74 -12.18 16.34
CA TRP A 72 -13.16 -11.98 16.05
C TRP A 72 -13.43 -11.52 14.61
N THR A 73 -12.61 -10.59 14.11
CA THR A 73 -12.66 -10.12 12.72
C THR A 73 -12.30 -11.24 11.75
N SER A 74 -11.29 -12.07 12.07
CA SER A 74 -10.94 -13.27 11.29
C SER A 74 -12.05 -14.30 11.27
N LEU A 75 -12.80 -14.49 12.36
CA LEU A 75 -13.97 -15.37 12.31
C LEU A 75 -15.04 -14.84 11.33
N LEU A 76 -15.27 -13.52 11.27
CA LEU A 76 -16.18 -12.94 10.27
C LEU A 76 -15.63 -13.08 8.84
N ALA A 77 -14.32 -12.90 8.63
CA ALA A 77 -13.67 -13.13 7.34
C ALA A 77 -13.82 -14.58 6.88
N THR A 78 -13.55 -15.55 7.76
CA THR A 78 -13.73 -16.99 7.48
C THR A 78 -15.19 -17.38 7.27
N ALA A 79 -16.15 -16.74 7.94
CA ALA A 79 -17.57 -16.96 7.71
C ALA A 79 -18.01 -16.41 6.34
N THR A 80 -17.66 -15.15 6.04
CA THR A 80 -18.01 -14.49 4.77
C THR A 80 -17.28 -15.06 3.56
N ALA A 81 -16.09 -15.63 3.71
CA ALA A 81 -15.42 -16.38 2.65
C ALA A 81 -15.88 -17.86 2.54
N SER A 82 -16.81 -18.31 3.38
CA SER A 82 -17.19 -19.72 3.44
C SER A 82 -18.13 -20.12 2.30
N PRO A 83 -17.87 -21.24 1.58
CA PRO A 83 -18.81 -21.77 0.57
C PRO A 83 -20.09 -22.37 1.18
N LEU A 84 -20.25 -22.35 2.51
CA LEU A 84 -21.45 -22.76 3.21
C LEU A 84 -22.52 -21.67 3.24
N TRP A 85 -22.14 -20.40 3.06
CA TRP A 85 -23.06 -19.29 2.87
C TRP A 85 -23.15 -18.95 1.37
N ASP A 86 -24.37 -18.83 0.85
CA ASP A 86 -24.60 -18.24 -0.46
C ASP A 86 -24.54 -16.70 -0.42
N GLU A 87 -24.63 -16.06 -1.58
CA GLU A 87 -24.66 -14.59 -1.67
C GLU A 87 -25.84 -13.99 -0.89
N GLY A 88 -27.01 -14.63 -0.92
CA GLY A 88 -28.20 -14.15 -0.23
C GLY A 88 -28.05 -14.12 1.29
N HIS A 89 -27.32 -15.08 1.87
CA HIS A 89 -26.98 -15.09 3.30
C HIS A 89 -25.97 -13.99 3.66
N ARG A 90 -24.94 -13.76 2.81
CA ARG A 90 -23.97 -12.67 2.99
C ARG A 90 -24.65 -11.30 2.91
N GLU A 91 -25.49 -11.09 1.90
CA GLU A 91 -26.33 -9.89 1.78
C GLU A 91 -27.31 -9.72 2.96
N ALA A 92 -27.88 -10.82 3.49
CA ALA A 92 -28.77 -10.76 4.65
C ALA A 92 -28.03 -10.26 5.90
N LEU A 93 -26.86 -10.82 6.21
CA LEU A 93 -26.04 -10.37 7.32
C LEU A 93 -25.59 -8.91 7.14
N ALA A 94 -25.17 -8.52 5.93
CA ALA A 94 -24.82 -7.14 5.62
C ALA A 94 -25.99 -6.18 5.87
N ARG A 95 -27.19 -6.53 5.37
CA ARG A 95 -28.42 -5.75 5.54
C ARG A 95 -28.82 -5.59 7.01
N ASP A 96 -28.71 -6.65 7.82
CA ASP A 96 -29.03 -6.61 9.24
C ASP A 96 -28.00 -5.78 10.03
N LEU A 97 -26.71 -5.89 9.71
CA LEU A 97 -25.65 -5.04 10.28
C LEU A 97 -25.87 -3.57 9.92
N THR A 98 -26.17 -3.27 8.66
CA THR A 98 -26.55 -1.93 8.18
C THR A 98 -27.75 -1.40 8.94
N ALA A 99 -28.82 -2.18 9.11
CA ALA A 99 -30.03 -1.73 9.79
C ALA A 99 -29.75 -1.28 11.23
N LEU A 100 -28.88 -2.00 11.96
CA LEU A 100 -28.47 -1.67 13.33
C LEU A 100 -27.67 -0.35 13.44
N VAL A 101 -26.98 0.07 12.38
CA VAL A 101 -26.17 1.32 12.36
C VAL A 101 -26.80 2.47 11.58
N THR A 102 -27.89 2.24 10.84
CA THR A 102 -28.61 3.28 10.06
C THR A 102 -29.97 3.63 10.67
N VAL A 103 -30.66 2.69 11.30
CA VAL A 103 -31.96 2.91 11.93
C VAL A 103 -31.76 3.34 13.39
N THR A 104 -32.37 4.45 13.78
CA THR A 104 -32.54 4.83 15.19
C THR A 104 -33.56 3.90 15.85
N GLY A 105 -33.09 2.74 16.31
CA GLY A 105 -33.90 1.75 17.02
C GLY A 105 -34.43 2.23 18.37
N ASP A 106 -35.29 1.43 18.99
CA ASP A 106 -35.88 1.75 20.30
C ASP A 106 -34.79 1.79 21.40
N LEU A 107 -34.70 2.91 22.12
CA LEU A 107 -33.63 3.21 23.07
C LEU A 107 -33.78 2.49 24.42
N ALA A 108 -34.74 1.57 24.53
CA ALA A 108 -34.96 0.74 25.70
C ALA A 108 -33.80 -0.24 25.98
N GLU A 109 -33.00 -0.60 24.96
CA GLU A 109 -31.88 -1.53 25.13
C GLU A 109 -30.54 -0.81 25.41
N PRO A 110 -29.82 -1.18 26.49
CA PRO A 110 -28.66 -0.43 27.00
C PRO A 110 -27.39 -0.54 26.13
N ASP A 111 -27.31 -1.54 25.24
CA ASP A 111 -26.17 -1.74 24.35
C ASP A 111 -26.18 -0.85 23.11
N THR A 112 -27.28 -0.14 22.84
CA THR A 112 -27.51 0.58 21.58
C THR A 112 -26.34 1.52 21.26
N LEU A 113 -25.83 2.25 22.27
CA LEU A 113 -24.66 3.14 22.19
C LEU A 113 -23.34 2.45 21.77
N LEU A 114 -23.23 1.14 21.94
CA LEU A 114 -22.02 0.36 21.64
C LEU A 114 -22.01 -0.21 20.23
N LEU A 115 -23.16 -0.26 19.53
CA LEU A 115 -23.27 -0.83 18.19
C LEU A 115 -22.32 -0.18 17.17
N PRO A 116 -22.13 1.15 17.10
CA PRO A 116 -21.15 1.76 16.20
C PRO A 116 -19.71 1.36 16.54
N THR A 117 -19.35 1.31 17.82
CA THR A 117 -18.02 0.87 18.29
C THR A 117 -17.77 -0.60 17.95
N GLY A 118 -18.79 -1.45 18.13
CA GLY A 118 -18.77 -2.85 17.73
C GLY A 118 -18.63 -3.01 16.22
N PHE A 119 -19.29 -2.18 15.41
CA PHE A 119 -19.23 -2.21 13.95
C PHE A 119 -17.83 -1.86 13.44
N MET A 120 -17.25 -0.78 13.96
CA MET A 120 -15.87 -0.39 13.65
C MET A 120 -14.89 -1.53 13.98
N ARG A 121 -15.00 -2.13 15.16
CA ARG A 121 -14.10 -3.21 15.61
C ARG A 121 -14.32 -4.53 14.88
N LEU A 122 -15.56 -4.88 14.53
CA LEU A 122 -15.92 -6.12 13.85
C LEU A 122 -15.35 -6.18 12.42
N LEU A 123 -15.25 -5.03 11.74
CA LEU A 123 -14.74 -4.95 10.37
C LEU A 123 -13.22 -4.72 10.29
N THR A 124 -12.62 -4.05 11.29
CA THR A 124 -11.23 -3.57 11.20
C THR A 124 -10.29 -4.15 12.26
N ALA A 125 -10.80 -4.81 13.30
CA ALA A 125 -10.08 -5.10 14.55
C ALA A 125 -9.45 -3.87 15.25
N ASN A 126 -9.87 -2.64 14.91
CA ASN A 126 -9.16 -1.39 15.22
C ASN A 126 -7.73 -1.33 14.65
N GLN A 127 -7.44 -2.08 13.58
CA GLN A 127 -6.16 -2.05 12.88
C GLN A 127 -6.25 -1.26 11.57
N ASP A 128 -5.18 -0.52 11.28
CA ASP A 128 -4.95 0.08 9.97
C ASP A 128 -4.54 -1.00 8.96
N PRO A 129 -5.29 -1.22 7.85
CA PRO A 129 -5.03 -2.27 6.86
C PRO A 129 -3.63 -2.18 6.22
N LEU A 130 -3.04 -0.99 6.20
CA LEU A 130 -1.75 -0.72 5.56
C LEU A 130 -0.58 -1.36 6.32
N THR A 131 -0.77 -1.66 7.61
CA THR A 131 0.20 -2.42 8.41
C THR A 131 0.24 -3.91 8.05
N THR A 132 -0.79 -4.44 7.39
CA THR A 132 -0.93 -5.90 7.15
C THR A 132 -0.41 -6.32 5.78
N ALA A 133 -0.38 -5.41 4.79
CA ALA A 133 0.11 -5.68 3.43
C ALA A 133 1.58 -6.17 3.40
N ALA A 134 2.41 -5.68 4.32
CA ALA A 134 3.83 -6.02 4.45
C ALA A 134 4.13 -7.53 4.67
N ALA A 135 3.13 -8.33 5.07
CA ALA A 135 3.27 -9.78 5.27
C ALA A 135 2.88 -10.61 4.01
N GLY A 136 2.28 -9.98 2.99
CA GLY A 136 1.80 -10.66 1.78
C GLY A 136 2.79 -10.70 0.62
N THR A 137 3.73 -9.76 0.57
CA THR A 137 4.61 -9.50 -0.59
C THR A 137 6.05 -10.01 -0.43
N GLN A 138 6.26 -11.11 0.30
CA GLN A 138 7.55 -11.82 0.30
C GLN A 138 7.72 -12.65 -0.99
N THR A 139 8.49 -12.13 -1.93
CA THR A 139 8.96 -12.83 -3.13
C THR A 139 9.74 -14.10 -2.75
N PRO A 140 9.64 -15.23 -3.49
CA PRO A 140 10.36 -16.46 -3.16
C PRO A 140 11.88 -16.26 -3.09
N GLY A 141 12.51 -16.85 -2.06
CA GLY A 141 13.82 -16.42 -1.55
C GLY A 141 15.01 -16.52 -2.50
N ALA A 142 15.91 -15.55 -2.37
CA ALA A 142 17.33 -15.71 -2.67
C ALA A 142 18.02 -16.38 -1.46
N GLY A 143 18.90 -17.35 -1.73
CA GLY A 143 19.34 -18.34 -0.74
C GLY A 143 20.35 -17.89 0.32
N ASP A 144 20.52 -18.74 1.33
CA ASP A 144 21.37 -18.53 2.51
C ASP A 144 22.84 -18.24 2.17
N GLY A 145 23.23 -16.96 2.27
CA GLY A 145 24.60 -16.48 2.15
C GLY A 145 25.26 -16.22 3.51
N GLN A 146 25.59 -17.29 4.25
CA GLN A 146 26.23 -17.19 5.56
C GLN A 146 27.66 -16.64 5.47
N VAL A 147 27.87 -15.37 5.83
CA VAL A 147 29.22 -14.74 5.89
C VAL A 147 29.55 -14.29 7.31
N SER A 148 30.54 -14.97 7.91
CA SER A 148 31.17 -14.57 9.18
C SER A 148 32.17 -13.43 8.96
N GLY A 149 32.10 -12.38 9.78
CA GLY A 149 33.09 -11.29 9.78
C GLY A 149 32.94 -10.36 10.97
N ALA A 150 33.74 -10.58 12.03
CA ALA A 150 33.68 -9.79 13.26
C ALA A 150 34.48 -8.48 13.16
N GLY A 151 34.04 -7.43 13.88
CA GLY A 151 34.70 -6.11 13.83
C GLY A 151 34.49 -5.14 15.00
N ASP A 152 33.75 -5.49 16.07
CA ASP A 152 33.55 -4.58 17.20
C ASP A 152 34.76 -4.55 18.17
N GLN A 153 35.31 -3.35 18.40
CA GLN A 153 36.26 -3.09 19.49
C GLN A 153 35.66 -2.19 20.56
N ALA A 154 35.50 -2.73 21.77
CA ALA A 154 35.49 -1.96 23.01
C ALA A 154 36.16 -2.78 24.14
N PRO A 155 36.97 -2.18 25.02
CA PRO A 155 37.83 -2.93 25.95
C PRO A 155 37.14 -3.26 27.29
N GLY A 156 37.34 -4.48 27.81
CA GLY A 156 36.87 -4.93 29.12
C GLY A 156 37.81 -5.98 29.74
N ALA A 157 38.36 -5.67 30.91
CA ALA A 157 39.47 -6.39 31.53
C ALA A 157 39.16 -7.80 32.09
N GLY A 158 40.19 -8.67 32.12
CA GLY A 158 40.60 -9.32 33.38
C GLY A 158 40.58 -10.85 33.52
N GLY A 159 41.73 -11.50 33.30
CA GLY A 159 42.10 -12.83 33.86
C GLY A 159 41.44 -14.05 33.19
N GLY A 160 42.03 -15.26 33.21
CA GLY A 160 43.31 -15.71 33.76
C GLY A 160 43.68 -17.09 33.17
N GLN A 161 44.97 -17.45 33.19
CA GLN A 161 45.52 -18.57 32.38
C GLN A 161 45.40 -19.96 33.02
N SER A 162 45.46 -20.99 32.16
CA SER A 162 46.33 -22.21 32.26
C SER A 162 45.60 -23.56 32.25
N GLY A 163 46.17 -24.56 31.54
CA GLY A 163 45.78 -25.97 31.69
C GLY A 163 46.03 -26.88 30.47
N SER A 164 47.29 -27.06 30.05
CA SER A 164 47.67 -27.86 28.86
C SER A 164 48.09 -29.31 29.17
N GLY A 165 47.86 -30.25 28.23
CA GLY A 165 48.47 -31.60 28.16
C GLY A 165 47.52 -32.76 28.54
N GLN A 166 47.62 -34.01 28.04
CA GLN A 166 48.52 -34.75 27.11
C GLN A 166 47.63 -35.81 26.36
N VAL A 167 47.75 -36.21 25.09
CA VAL A 167 48.85 -36.88 24.31
C VAL A 167 49.10 -38.35 24.78
N PRO A 168 49.29 -39.41 23.93
CA PRO A 168 48.58 -39.88 22.70
C PRO A 168 48.52 -41.45 22.59
N GLY A 169 48.27 -42.03 21.40
CA GLY A 169 48.64 -43.42 21.00
C GLY A 169 47.66 -44.09 20.02
N ALA A 170 47.94 -44.22 18.70
CA ALA A 170 48.85 -45.17 18.00
C ALA A 170 48.21 -46.58 17.76
N GLY A 171 48.22 -47.21 16.58
CA GLY A 171 48.73 -46.84 15.23
C GLY A 171 47.94 -47.58 14.12
N ASP A 172 48.05 -47.19 12.83
CA ASP A 172 48.94 -47.77 11.80
C ASP A 172 48.59 -49.21 11.36
N THR A 173 48.40 -49.59 10.09
CA THR A 173 48.58 -48.97 8.74
C THR A 173 47.42 -49.41 7.81
N ALA A 174 47.30 -49.17 6.48
CA ALA A 174 48.18 -48.67 5.41
C ALA A 174 47.37 -48.07 4.22
N THR A 175 48.09 -47.40 3.30
CA THR A 175 47.66 -46.78 2.01
C THR A 175 47.96 -47.71 0.79
N PRO A 176 47.64 -47.39 -0.50
CA PRO A 176 47.33 -46.08 -1.14
C PRO A 176 46.07 -46.00 -2.06
N GLY A 177 45.74 -44.79 -2.55
CA GLY A 177 44.63 -44.49 -3.49
C GLY A 177 45.01 -44.65 -4.99
N PRO A 178 44.46 -43.86 -5.95
CA PRO A 178 43.54 -42.72 -5.84
C PRO A 178 42.32 -42.70 -6.83
N GLY A 179 41.41 -41.73 -6.64
CA GLY A 179 40.74 -41.00 -7.75
C GLY A 179 39.37 -41.48 -8.25
N GLY A 180 38.49 -40.50 -8.55
CA GLY A 180 37.41 -40.63 -9.54
C GLY A 180 36.04 -41.07 -9.02
N GLY A 181 35.16 -40.11 -8.69
CA GLY A 181 33.75 -40.37 -8.36
C GLY A 181 32.78 -39.43 -9.08
N GLN A 182 32.36 -39.80 -10.30
CA GLN A 182 31.16 -39.27 -10.94
C GLN A 182 30.07 -40.35 -10.95
N ALA A 183 28.92 -40.07 -10.35
CA ALA A 183 27.66 -40.76 -10.58
C ALA A 183 26.53 -39.76 -10.26
N ALA A 184 25.71 -39.29 -11.21
CA ALA A 184 24.72 -40.03 -12.00
C ALA A 184 23.55 -40.53 -11.13
N ALA A 185 22.62 -39.64 -10.82
CA ALA A 185 21.29 -40.00 -10.33
C ALA A 185 20.39 -40.39 -11.53
N GLN A 186 19.68 -41.51 -11.42
CA GLN A 186 18.92 -42.11 -12.51
C GLN A 186 17.45 -41.68 -12.53
N VAL A 187 16.86 -41.70 -13.72
CA VAL A 187 15.44 -41.41 -13.99
C VAL A 187 14.60 -42.68 -13.90
N LEU A 188 13.53 -42.62 -13.10
CA LEU A 188 12.28 -43.38 -13.19
C LEU A 188 11.18 -42.44 -12.65
N GLY A 189 9.97 -42.31 -13.18
CA GLY A 189 9.30 -42.92 -14.32
C GLY A 189 7.79 -42.67 -14.13
N ALA A 190 7.10 -42.08 -15.10
CA ALA A 190 5.75 -41.53 -14.90
C ALA A 190 4.65 -42.60 -14.68
N GLY A 191 3.57 -42.20 -13.99
CA GLY A 191 2.34 -42.97 -13.85
C GLY A 191 1.15 -42.04 -13.60
N ASP A 192 0.12 -42.13 -14.44
CA ASP A 192 -1.01 -41.19 -14.46
C ASP A 192 -1.94 -41.35 -13.25
N GLY A 193 -2.35 -40.22 -12.66
CA GLY A 193 -3.28 -40.18 -11.52
C GLY A 193 -3.97 -38.83 -11.41
N GLN A 194 -5.17 -38.73 -11.96
CA GLN A 194 -5.95 -37.49 -11.99
C GLN A 194 -6.51 -37.13 -10.60
N ALA A 195 -6.17 -35.93 -10.10
CA ALA A 195 -6.75 -35.33 -8.90
C ALA A 195 -7.05 -33.82 -9.15
N PRO A 196 -8.07 -33.23 -8.52
CA PRO A 196 -8.49 -31.86 -8.83
C PRO A 196 -7.47 -30.82 -8.36
N GLY A 197 -7.25 -29.78 -9.16
CA GLY A 197 -6.26 -28.74 -8.86
C GLY A 197 -6.67 -27.86 -7.68
N GLY A 198 -5.88 -27.90 -6.60
CA GLY A 198 -5.88 -26.87 -5.56
C GLY A 198 -5.06 -25.68 -6.04
N GLY A 199 -5.70 -24.51 -6.14
CA GLY A 199 -5.02 -23.26 -6.52
C GLY A 199 -4.31 -22.60 -5.35
N GLN A 200 -3.00 -22.43 -5.49
CA GLN A 200 -2.21 -21.27 -5.04
C GLN A 200 -2.58 -20.64 -3.68
N SER A 201 -1.96 -21.13 -2.59
CA SER A 201 -1.82 -20.34 -1.36
C SER A 201 -0.73 -19.26 -1.53
N GLY A 202 -1.14 -18.06 -1.95
CA GLY A 202 -0.54 -16.85 -1.38
C GLY A 202 -1.04 -16.66 0.05
N SER A 203 -0.31 -15.92 0.89
CA SER A 203 -0.74 -15.60 2.26
C SER A 203 -1.95 -14.66 2.22
N GLN A 204 -3.15 -15.24 2.29
CA GLN A 204 -4.40 -14.50 2.34
C GLN A 204 -4.50 -13.74 3.68
N ASP A 205 -4.69 -12.41 3.64
CA ASP A 205 -4.91 -11.61 4.86
C ASP A 205 -6.08 -12.23 5.66
N PRO A 206 -5.85 -12.73 6.89
CA PRO A 206 -6.86 -13.41 7.70
C PRO A 206 -7.95 -12.46 8.21
N LEU A 207 -7.84 -11.15 8.00
CA LEU A 207 -8.84 -10.14 8.34
C LEU A 207 -9.64 -9.65 7.11
N ALA A 208 -9.27 -10.07 5.90
CA ALA A 208 -9.86 -9.57 4.67
C ALA A 208 -11.20 -10.28 4.35
N LEU A 209 -12.28 -9.53 4.57
CA LEU A 209 -13.67 -9.91 4.34
C LEU A 209 -13.98 -10.18 2.85
N ASP A 210 -15.13 -10.79 2.60
CA ASP A 210 -15.66 -10.98 1.25
C ASP A 210 -16.08 -9.66 0.56
N ALA A 211 -15.92 -9.60 -0.76
CA ALA A 211 -16.22 -8.42 -1.56
C ALA A 211 -17.73 -8.17 -1.74
N GLY A 212 -18.52 -9.22 -1.97
CA GLY A 212 -19.98 -9.12 -2.09
C GLY A 212 -20.62 -8.65 -0.78
N PHE A 213 -20.14 -9.17 0.35
CA PHE A 213 -20.52 -8.70 1.69
C PHE A 213 -20.22 -7.20 1.91
N LEU A 214 -19.04 -6.72 1.50
CA LEU A 214 -18.65 -5.31 1.65
C LEU A 214 -19.43 -4.37 0.71
N ASP A 215 -19.68 -4.77 -0.54
CA ASP A 215 -20.54 -4.04 -1.47
C ASP A 215 -21.98 -3.96 -0.94
N ALA A 216 -22.54 -5.07 -0.45
CA ALA A 216 -23.86 -5.10 0.17
C ALA A 216 -23.95 -4.19 1.41
N LEU A 217 -22.89 -4.11 2.23
CA LEU A 217 -22.81 -3.15 3.34
C LEU A 217 -22.84 -1.71 2.85
N VAL A 218 -22.02 -1.33 1.86
CA VAL A 218 -21.97 0.04 1.33
C VAL A 218 -23.30 0.45 0.70
N ARG A 219 -23.87 -0.38 -0.17
CA ARG A 219 -25.19 -0.14 -0.78
C ARG A 219 -26.29 -0.07 0.28
N GLY A 220 -26.20 -0.90 1.32
CA GLY A 220 -27.08 -0.83 2.47
C GLY A 220 -27.01 0.52 3.19
N LEU A 221 -25.80 1.01 3.50
CA LEU A 221 -25.60 2.31 4.14
C LEU A 221 -26.19 3.46 3.30
N MET A 222 -25.88 3.47 2.00
CA MET A 222 -26.42 4.44 1.04
C MET A 222 -27.96 4.41 0.98
N ALA A 223 -28.56 3.22 0.90
CA ALA A 223 -30.00 3.05 0.87
C ALA A 223 -30.69 3.48 2.18
N GLY A 224 -30.06 3.19 3.34
CA GLY A 224 -30.54 3.63 4.65
C GLY A 224 -30.60 5.15 4.78
N GLU A 225 -29.57 5.84 4.27
CA GLU A 225 -29.51 7.30 4.23
C GLU A 225 -30.54 7.92 3.27
N ALA A 226 -30.71 7.32 2.08
CA ALA A 226 -31.70 7.77 1.10
C ALA A 226 -33.15 7.57 1.57
N ALA A 227 -33.42 6.54 2.39
CA ALA A 227 -34.74 6.21 2.91
C ALA A 227 -35.23 7.14 4.05
N GLY A 228 -34.47 8.19 4.40
CA GLY A 228 -34.86 9.14 5.45
C GLY A 228 -34.48 8.70 6.87
N GLY A 229 -33.79 7.56 7.03
CA GLY A 229 -32.86 7.39 8.14
C GLY A 229 -31.76 8.43 7.96
N SER A 230 -31.87 9.56 8.66
CA SER A 230 -31.06 10.78 8.43
C SER A 230 -29.59 10.49 8.04
N ARG A 231 -28.99 11.35 7.19
CA ARG A 231 -27.53 11.45 6.87
C ARG A 231 -26.56 11.42 8.08
N VAL A 232 -27.18 11.44 9.26
CA VAL A 232 -26.72 11.86 10.56
C VAL A 232 -27.37 10.90 11.60
N GLY A 233 -27.79 9.67 11.26
CA GLY A 233 -28.61 8.80 12.14
C GLY A 233 -28.10 8.69 13.59
N TRP A 234 -26.82 8.38 13.75
CA TRP A 234 -26.13 8.37 15.05
C TRP A 234 -25.67 9.77 15.53
N VAL A 235 -25.35 10.68 14.62
CA VAL A 235 -24.84 12.02 14.95
C VAL A 235 -25.96 12.98 15.41
N GLU A 236 -27.16 12.83 14.87
CA GLU A 236 -28.38 13.58 15.20
C GLU A 236 -29.04 12.94 16.42
N TYR A 237 -28.96 11.62 16.58
CA TYR A 237 -29.19 10.97 17.87
C TYR A 237 -28.29 11.53 18.97
N ALA A 238 -26.98 11.63 18.73
CA ALA A 238 -26.01 12.15 19.70
C ALA A 238 -26.08 13.69 19.87
N ARG A 239 -26.76 14.39 18.95
CA ARG A 239 -27.19 15.79 19.10
C ARG A 239 -28.49 15.91 19.91
N LEU A 240 -29.49 15.08 19.65
CA LEU A 240 -30.80 15.08 20.29
C LEU A 240 -30.68 14.69 21.78
N THR A 241 -29.97 13.62 22.09
CA THR A 241 -29.64 13.23 23.48
C THR A 241 -28.91 14.32 24.25
N THR A 242 -28.10 15.14 23.58
CA THR A 242 -27.38 16.26 24.21
C THR A 242 -28.11 17.61 24.17
N THR A 243 -29.31 17.69 23.58
CA THR A 243 -30.17 18.90 23.56
C THR A 243 -31.52 18.71 24.28
N ALA A 244 -32.00 17.48 24.45
CA ALA A 244 -33.32 17.19 25.07
C ALA A 244 -33.32 17.14 26.62
N GLY A 245 -32.18 17.35 27.28
CA GLY A 245 -32.12 17.63 28.74
C GLY A 245 -32.43 16.47 29.70
N GLY A 246 -32.72 15.26 29.21
CA GLY A 246 -32.92 14.07 30.04
C GLY A 246 -32.14 12.87 29.49
N GLY A 247 -31.11 12.42 30.21
CA GLY A 247 -30.32 11.25 29.76
C GLY A 247 -28.88 11.12 30.28
N TYR A 248 -28.46 11.84 31.33
CA TYR A 248 -27.07 11.73 31.84
C TYR A 248 -26.83 10.57 32.82
N VAL A 249 -27.86 9.84 33.24
CA VAL A 249 -27.75 8.75 34.23
C VAL A 249 -27.01 7.49 33.74
N ASN A 250 -26.79 7.34 32.43
CA ASN A 250 -26.09 6.20 31.83
C ASN A 250 -24.65 6.54 31.35
N PHE A 251 -24.18 7.77 31.60
CA PHE A 251 -22.84 8.21 31.20
C PHE A 251 -21.93 8.42 32.43
N PRO A 252 -20.65 8.01 32.39
CA PRO A 252 -19.65 8.48 33.35
C PRO A 252 -19.56 10.01 33.33
N GLU A 253 -19.28 10.64 34.48
CA GLU A 253 -19.54 12.07 34.73
C GLU A 253 -18.83 13.06 33.78
N ASP A 254 -17.82 12.64 33.00
CA ASP A 254 -17.10 13.46 32.01
C ASP A 254 -17.40 13.14 30.53
N ALA A 255 -18.01 12.00 30.21
CA ALA A 255 -18.21 11.51 28.84
C ALA A 255 -18.98 12.45 27.87
N PRO A 256 -19.97 13.27 28.30
CA PRO A 256 -20.77 14.10 27.38
C PRO A 256 -20.01 15.14 26.56
N ARG A 257 -18.82 15.58 27.03
CA ARG A 257 -17.97 16.51 26.27
C ARG A 257 -17.15 15.80 25.20
N GLU A 258 -16.67 14.59 25.49
CA GLU A 258 -15.92 13.78 24.53
C GLU A 258 -16.81 13.27 23.40
N VAL A 259 -18.01 12.79 23.70
CA VAL A 259 -18.99 12.34 22.67
C VAL A 259 -19.31 13.47 21.70
N ARG A 260 -19.41 14.72 22.19
CA ARG A 260 -19.61 15.92 21.37
C ARG A 260 -18.42 16.29 20.48
N ALA A 261 -17.20 15.98 20.90
CA ALA A 261 -16.00 16.21 20.11
C ALA A 261 -15.73 15.09 19.08
N ARG A 262 -16.39 13.93 19.24
CA ARG A 262 -16.15 12.69 18.47
C ARG A 262 -17.29 12.31 17.52
N TYR A 263 -18.21 13.22 17.19
CA TYR A 263 -19.36 12.93 16.31
C TYR A 263 -18.96 12.31 14.96
N SER A 264 -17.87 12.76 14.35
CA SER A 264 -17.32 12.22 13.09
C SER A 264 -16.73 10.80 13.23
N SER A 265 -16.25 10.39 14.40
CA SER A 265 -15.60 9.08 14.60
C SER A 265 -16.58 7.91 14.81
N TYR A 266 -17.89 8.14 14.69
CA TYR A 266 -18.93 7.11 14.77
C TYR A 266 -19.64 6.84 13.43
N GLY A 267 -19.15 7.42 12.33
CA GLY A 267 -19.63 7.04 11.00
C GLY A 267 -19.25 5.58 10.68
N PRO A 268 -20.16 4.76 10.12
CA PRO A 268 -19.83 3.38 9.75
C PRO A 268 -18.96 3.29 8.48
N LEU A 269 -19.06 4.28 7.59
CA LEU A 269 -18.35 4.29 6.30
C LEU A 269 -16.82 4.15 6.42
N PRO A 270 -16.11 4.89 7.31
CA PRO A 270 -14.69 4.67 7.57
C PRO A 270 -14.31 3.20 7.75
N ALA A 271 -14.98 2.43 8.61
CA ALA A 271 -14.64 1.03 8.81
C ALA A 271 -14.87 0.14 7.58
N VAL A 272 -15.88 0.43 6.76
CA VAL A 272 -16.13 -0.33 5.53
C VAL A 272 -15.04 -0.06 4.50
N LEU A 273 -14.61 1.21 4.34
CA LEU A 273 -13.48 1.59 3.48
C LEU A 273 -12.16 1.00 3.98
N THR A 274 -11.90 1.07 5.29
CA THR A 274 -10.73 0.47 5.95
C THR A 274 -10.69 -1.05 5.79
N ALA A 275 -11.84 -1.73 5.84
CA ALA A 275 -11.91 -3.16 5.58
C ALA A 275 -11.71 -3.52 4.10
N ALA A 276 -12.32 -2.75 3.18
CA ALA A 276 -12.14 -2.93 1.74
C ALA A 276 -10.68 -2.71 1.32
N ALA A 277 -9.98 -1.73 1.90
CA ALA A 277 -8.58 -1.42 1.62
C ALA A 277 -7.60 -2.59 1.90
N ARG A 278 -8.02 -3.65 2.62
CA ARG A 278 -7.24 -4.89 2.79
C ARG A 278 -7.05 -5.68 1.49
N ARG A 279 -7.90 -5.48 0.48
CA ARG A 279 -7.77 -6.10 -0.85
C ARG A 279 -8.00 -5.06 -1.95
N PRO A 280 -6.98 -4.73 -2.76
CA PRO A 280 -7.11 -3.74 -3.83
C PRO A 280 -8.29 -3.97 -4.78
N GLN A 281 -8.59 -5.24 -5.11
CA GLN A 281 -9.70 -5.61 -5.98
C GLN A 281 -11.05 -5.27 -5.34
N THR A 282 -11.20 -5.56 -4.04
CA THR A 282 -12.43 -5.28 -3.28
C THR A 282 -12.71 -3.78 -3.18
N VAL A 283 -11.69 -2.92 -3.17
CA VAL A 283 -11.90 -1.47 -3.29
C VAL A 283 -12.56 -1.12 -4.63
N LEU A 284 -12.13 -1.74 -5.73
CA LEU A 284 -12.71 -1.50 -7.06
C LEU A 284 -14.12 -2.10 -7.18
N ASP A 285 -14.34 -3.31 -6.68
CA ASP A 285 -15.67 -3.95 -6.67
C ASP A 285 -16.72 -3.10 -5.94
N VAL A 286 -16.31 -2.38 -4.89
CA VAL A 286 -17.18 -1.52 -4.08
C VAL A 286 -17.29 -0.09 -4.64
N LEU A 287 -16.17 0.58 -4.95
CA LEU A 287 -16.14 2.00 -5.29
C LEU A 287 -16.16 2.30 -6.79
N ALA A 288 -15.71 1.37 -7.63
CA ALA A 288 -15.64 1.51 -9.08
C ALA A 288 -16.14 0.25 -9.84
N PRO A 289 -17.30 -0.34 -9.47
CA PRO A 289 -17.79 -1.55 -10.12
C PRO A 289 -18.01 -1.34 -11.63
N PRO A 290 -17.80 -2.37 -12.47
CA PRO A 290 -18.00 -2.25 -13.91
C PRO A 290 -19.50 -2.11 -14.21
N LEU A 291 -19.84 -1.32 -15.23
CA LEU A 291 -21.23 -1.21 -15.68
C LEU A 291 -21.78 -2.59 -16.11
N PRO A 292 -23.07 -2.90 -15.88
CA PRO A 292 -23.65 -4.19 -16.26
C PRO A 292 -23.42 -4.56 -17.73
N GLY A 293 -22.69 -5.65 -17.97
CA GLY A 293 -22.35 -6.13 -19.32
C GLY A 293 -21.12 -5.46 -19.95
N ALA A 294 -20.42 -4.57 -19.24
CA ALA A 294 -19.11 -4.09 -19.67
C ALA A 294 -18.05 -5.20 -19.57
N ALA A 295 -17.14 -5.23 -20.54
CA ALA A 295 -15.90 -5.99 -20.42
C ALA A 295 -14.90 -5.21 -19.56
N LEU A 296 -14.08 -5.91 -18.78
CA LEU A 296 -12.99 -5.36 -17.97
C LEU A 296 -11.75 -4.95 -18.80
N GLY A 297 -11.94 -4.64 -20.08
CA GLY A 297 -10.87 -4.36 -21.03
C GLY A 297 -11.41 -3.72 -22.32
N PRO A 298 -10.52 -3.30 -23.23
CA PRO A 298 -10.90 -2.58 -24.45
C PRO A 298 -11.77 -3.42 -25.37
N SER A 299 -12.82 -2.82 -25.95
CA SER A 299 -13.52 -3.43 -27.07
C SER A 299 -12.59 -3.47 -28.30
N PRO A 300 -12.79 -4.39 -29.26
CA PRO A 300 -11.99 -4.42 -30.48
C PRO A 300 -12.04 -3.08 -31.24
N GLY A 301 -10.90 -2.38 -31.28
CA GLY A 301 -10.76 -1.04 -31.89
C GLY A 301 -10.77 0.14 -30.90
N GLU A 302 -11.14 -0.07 -29.63
CA GLU A 302 -11.14 0.98 -28.59
C GLU A 302 -9.79 1.10 -27.84
N GLU A 303 -8.76 0.30 -28.18
CA GLU A 303 -7.47 0.24 -27.46
C GLU A 303 -6.87 1.63 -27.20
N TYR A 304 -6.83 2.51 -28.19
CA TYR A 304 -6.28 3.86 -28.02
C TYR A 304 -7.05 4.68 -26.97
N GLU A 305 -8.38 4.70 -27.03
CA GLU A 305 -9.25 5.41 -26.08
C GLU A 305 -9.25 4.76 -24.69
N PHE A 306 -9.02 3.45 -24.62
CA PHE A 306 -8.87 2.70 -23.37
C PHE A 306 -7.55 3.02 -22.66
N ARG A 307 -6.42 3.07 -23.39
CA ARG A 307 -5.11 3.44 -22.83
C ARG A 307 -5.06 4.89 -22.33
N GLN A 308 -5.90 5.74 -22.93
CA GLN A 308 -6.20 7.12 -22.52
C GLN A 308 -7.20 7.23 -21.34
N GLY A 309 -7.67 6.11 -20.76
CA GLY A 309 -8.71 6.11 -19.70
C GLY A 309 -10.13 6.47 -20.17
N ARG A 310 -10.29 7.09 -21.35
CA ARG A 310 -11.53 7.65 -21.91
C ARG A 310 -12.62 6.60 -22.24
N ALA A 311 -12.24 5.34 -22.47
CA ALA A 311 -13.19 4.25 -22.75
C ALA A 311 -13.65 3.45 -21.50
N THR A 312 -13.27 3.88 -20.30
CA THR A 312 -13.55 3.15 -19.03
C THR A 312 -15.04 3.17 -18.68
N LYS A 313 -15.61 1.99 -18.38
CA LYS A 313 -17.07 1.77 -18.21
C LYS A 313 -17.40 1.35 -16.77
N VAL A 314 -17.36 2.33 -15.84
CA VAL A 314 -17.60 2.18 -14.39
C VAL A 314 -18.94 2.77 -13.97
N ASP A 315 -19.62 2.14 -13.01
CA ASP A 315 -20.75 2.73 -12.28
C ASP A 315 -20.22 3.63 -11.15
N ALA A 316 -20.37 4.94 -11.32
CA ALA A 316 -19.90 5.95 -10.38
C ALA A 316 -20.82 6.13 -9.15
N THR A 317 -21.98 5.47 -9.08
CA THR A 317 -23.02 5.74 -8.06
C THR A 317 -22.48 5.61 -6.63
N THR A 318 -21.68 4.58 -6.35
CA THR A 318 -21.06 4.40 -5.03
C THR A 318 -20.00 5.47 -4.76
N TRP A 319 -19.16 5.76 -5.76
CA TRP A 319 -18.13 6.80 -5.65
C TRP A 319 -18.71 8.18 -5.33
N GLU A 320 -19.77 8.60 -6.03
CA GLU A 320 -20.42 9.90 -5.83
C GLU A 320 -20.96 10.05 -4.39
N TRP A 321 -21.57 9.00 -3.84
CA TRP A 321 -22.04 9.01 -2.45
C TRP A 321 -20.87 9.01 -1.45
N VAL A 322 -19.84 8.18 -1.65
CA VAL A 322 -18.67 8.10 -0.76
C VAL A 322 -17.90 9.42 -0.75
N SER A 323 -17.56 9.97 -1.92
CA SER A 323 -16.78 11.21 -2.05
C SER A 323 -17.47 12.42 -1.40
N ALA A 324 -18.77 12.61 -1.67
CA ALA A 324 -19.58 13.62 -0.99
C ALA A 324 -19.61 13.42 0.53
N ARG A 325 -19.68 12.15 0.99
CA ARG A 325 -19.68 11.84 2.42
C ARG A 325 -18.32 12.08 3.07
N THR A 326 -17.21 11.86 2.38
CA THR A 326 -15.86 12.19 2.88
C THR A 326 -15.69 13.70 3.10
N GLN A 327 -16.20 14.53 2.19
CA GLN A 327 -16.23 15.99 2.36
C GLN A 327 -17.03 16.42 3.62
N GLU A 328 -18.11 15.71 3.96
CA GLU A 328 -18.96 16.02 5.12
C GLU A 328 -18.50 15.37 6.45
N SER A 329 -17.68 14.31 6.42
CA SER A 329 -17.49 13.41 7.60
C SER A 329 -16.16 13.55 8.35
N GLY A 330 -15.21 14.36 7.88
CA GLY A 330 -13.97 14.67 8.59
C GLY A 330 -12.89 13.58 8.57
N THR A 331 -11.90 13.71 9.46
CA THR A 331 -10.56 13.09 9.35
C THR A 331 -10.56 11.57 9.15
N ALA A 332 -11.36 10.82 9.92
CA ALA A 332 -11.38 9.36 9.83
C ALA A 332 -11.91 8.84 8.49
N CYS A 333 -12.81 9.60 7.84
CA CYS A 333 -13.31 9.24 6.51
C CYS A 333 -12.31 9.62 5.41
N LEU A 334 -11.56 10.72 5.61
CA LEU A 334 -10.45 11.11 4.73
C LEU A 334 -9.33 10.06 4.76
N GLU A 335 -8.90 9.63 5.95
CA GLU A 335 -7.90 8.57 6.12
C GLU A 335 -8.34 7.28 5.43
N ALA A 336 -9.56 6.81 5.70
CA ALA A 336 -10.06 5.56 5.13
C ALA A 336 -10.22 5.62 3.60
N LEU A 337 -10.65 6.76 3.04
CA LEU A 337 -10.71 6.95 1.58
C LEU A 337 -9.31 6.97 0.96
N ALA A 338 -8.36 7.68 1.57
CA ALA A 338 -6.98 7.74 1.09
C ALA A 338 -6.28 6.37 1.17
N SER A 339 -6.52 5.60 2.23
CA SER A 339 -6.06 4.20 2.35
C SER A 339 -6.68 3.27 1.30
N ALA A 340 -7.98 3.43 1.00
CA ALA A 340 -8.65 2.66 -0.05
C ALA A 340 -8.09 3.01 -1.45
N ALA A 341 -7.92 4.30 -1.76
CA ALA A 341 -7.34 4.74 -3.02
C ALA A 341 -5.86 4.33 -3.16
N ALA A 342 -5.08 4.38 -2.07
CA ALA A 342 -3.71 3.85 -2.04
C ALA A 342 -3.67 2.34 -2.31
N SER A 343 -4.56 1.56 -1.68
CA SER A 343 -4.68 0.12 -1.92
C SER A 343 -5.03 -0.18 -3.38
N ALA A 344 -6.08 0.45 -3.92
CA ALA A 344 -6.48 0.29 -5.32
C ALA A 344 -5.38 0.75 -6.31
N SER A 345 -4.58 1.75 -5.97
CA SER A 345 -3.47 2.23 -6.82
C SER A 345 -2.41 1.16 -7.09
N THR A 346 -2.29 0.14 -6.23
CA THR A 346 -1.39 -1.02 -6.47
C THR A 346 -1.82 -1.87 -7.68
N LEU A 347 -3.03 -1.65 -8.21
CA LEU A 347 -3.50 -2.28 -9.45
C LEU A 347 -3.18 -1.45 -10.71
N ARG A 348 -2.50 -0.30 -10.59
CA ARG A 348 -1.95 0.47 -11.73
C ARG A 348 -0.62 -0.12 -12.20
N TYR A 349 -0.69 -1.30 -12.82
CA TYR A 349 0.46 -1.97 -13.42
C TYR A 349 0.06 -2.66 -14.73
N LYS A 350 1.04 -2.84 -15.61
CA LYS A 350 0.87 -3.52 -16.91
C LYS A 350 1.53 -4.90 -16.85
N PRO A 351 0.79 -6.02 -16.98
CA PRO A 351 1.35 -7.36 -16.80
C PRO A 351 2.21 -7.80 -17.98
N THR A 352 3.23 -8.62 -17.70
CA THR A 352 4.16 -9.22 -18.68
C THR A 352 3.61 -10.44 -19.40
N THR A 353 2.42 -10.93 -19.00
CA THR A 353 1.78 -12.10 -19.62
C THR A 353 0.75 -11.69 -20.67
N SER A 354 0.32 -12.63 -21.52
CA SER A 354 -0.75 -12.39 -22.49
C SER A 354 -2.14 -12.20 -21.88
N GLN A 355 -2.27 -12.26 -20.55
CA GLN A 355 -3.50 -11.89 -19.85
C GLN A 355 -3.40 -10.43 -19.39
N PRO A 356 -4.26 -9.53 -19.90
CA PRO A 356 -4.27 -8.13 -19.44
C PRO A 356 -4.72 -8.06 -17.98
N ASN A 357 -4.30 -7.00 -17.28
CA ASN A 357 -4.76 -6.72 -15.92
C ASN A 357 -6.19 -6.17 -16.01
N PRO A 358 -7.22 -6.92 -15.59
CA PRO A 358 -8.61 -6.52 -15.81
C PRO A 358 -9.02 -5.31 -14.93
N TYR A 359 -8.18 -4.95 -13.96
CA TYR A 359 -8.43 -3.86 -13.02
C TYR A 359 -7.72 -2.56 -13.40
N GLU A 360 -6.82 -2.56 -14.39
CA GLU A 360 -5.93 -1.44 -14.72
C GLU A 360 -6.70 -0.13 -14.98
N ALA A 361 -7.74 -0.18 -15.81
CA ALA A 361 -8.57 0.99 -16.13
C ALA A 361 -9.49 1.42 -14.99
N GLN A 362 -10.02 0.48 -14.18
CA GLN A 362 -10.81 0.82 -13.00
C GLN A 362 -9.94 1.50 -11.92
N ALA A 363 -8.70 1.06 -11.75
CA ALA A 363 -7.72 1.68 -10.85
C ALA A 363 -7.28 3.06 -11.35
N ALA A 364 -7.07 3.24 -12.66
CA ALA A 364 -6.83 4.55 -13.26
C ALA A 364 -8.00 5.51 -12.99
N TRP A 365 -9.24 5.09 -13.27
CA TRP A 365 -10.44 5.89 -13.01
C TRP A 365 -10.60 6.23 -11.51
N LEU A 366 -10.43 5.27 -10.60
CA LEU A 366 -10.58 5.53 -9.17
C LEU A 366 -9.50 6.49 -8.65
N THR A 367 -8.24 6.35 -9.08
CA THR A 367 -7.15 7.24 -8.65
C THR A 367 -7.28 8.65 -9.24
N GLU A 368 -7.84 8.79 -10.43
CA GLU A 368 -8.23 10.08 -11.03
C GLU A 368 -9.29 10.76 -10.16
N GLN A 369 -10.41 10.06 -9.89
CA GLN A 369 -11.51 10.60 -9.08
C GLN A 369 -11.09 10.91 -7.64
N ALA A 370 -10.23 10.08 -7.05
CA ALA A 370 -9.65 10.31 -5.73
C ALA A 370 -8.76 11.55 -5.72
N THR A 371 -7.94 11.78 -6.75
CA THR A 371 -7.11 12.99 -6.87
C THR A 371 -7.98 14.26 -6.90
N ILE A 372 -9.02 14.29 -7.74
CA ILE A 372 -9.98 15.41 -7.83
C ILE A 372 -10.66 15.64 -6.46
N THR A 373 -11.13 14.57 -5.81
CA THR A 373 -11.87 14.65 -4.55
C THR A 373 -10.99 15.11 -3.39
N LEU A 374 -9.77 14.57 -3.28
CA LEU A 374 -8.84 14.89 -2.20
C LEU A 374 -8.26 16.31 -2.35
N ALA A 375 -8.04 16.79 -3.57
CA ALA A 375 -7.58 18.16 -3.82
C ALA A 375 -8.59 19.24 -3.37
N GLY A 376 -9.88 18.90 -3.31
CA GLY A 376 -10.94 19.78 -2.81
C GLY A 376 -11.12 19.78 -1.28
N MET A 377 -10.33 19.01 -0.52
CA MET A 377 -10.47 18.89 0.92
C MET A 377 -9.87 20.07 1.69
N ASP A 378 -10.52 20.47 2.79
CA ASP A 378 -9.98 21.46 3.73
C ASP A 378 -8.67 20.95 4.36
N THR A 379 -7.59 21.73 4.21
CA THR A 379 -6.23 21.45 4.71
C THR A 379 -6.21 21.16 6.23
N THR A 380 -7.16 21.70 6.99
CA THR A 380 -7.29 21.42 8.43
C THR A 380 -7.77 20.00 8.77
N THR A 381 -8.28 19.26 7.78
CA THR A 381 -8.75 17.86 7.92
C THR A 381 -7.61 16.84 7.75
N TRP A 382 -6.47 17.25 7.20
CA TRP A 382 -5.42 16.34 6.77
C TRP A 382 -4.49 15.88 7.89
N THR A 383 -4.61 14.59 8.25
CA THR A 383 -3.73 13.90 9.20
C THR A 383 -2.42 13.43 8.52
N PRO A 384 -1.36 13.10 9.28
CA PRO A 384 -0.16 12.49 8.72
C PRO A 384 -0.44 11.18 7.95
N THR A 385 -1.35 10.35 8.46
CA THR A 385 -1.77 9.10 7.79
C THR A 385 -2.38 9.38 6.42
N ALA A 386 -3.33 10.32 6.34
CA ALA A 386 -3.96 10.70 5.06
C ALA A 386 -2.95 11.24 4.05
N ARG A 387 -1.97 12.06 4.48
CA ARG A 387 -0.90 12.57 3.59
C ARG A 387 -0.06 11.41 3.03
N ARG A 388 0.40 10.49 3.87
CA ARG A 388 1.29 9.38 3.47
C ARG A 388 0.60 8.36 2.57
N THR A 389 -0.67 8.08 2.79
CA THR A 389 -1.45 7.17 1.93
C THR A 389 -1.75 7.81 0.57
N THR A 390 -2.09 9.10 0.56
CA THR A 390 -2.21 9.86 -0.69
C THR A 390 -0.87 9.91 -1.45
N ALA A 391 0.26 9.98 -0.76
CA ALA A 391 1.58 9.89 -1.38
C ALA A 391 1.83 8.54 -2.07
N VAL A 392 1.37 7.42 -1.51
CA VAL A 392 1.39 6.08 -2.16
C VAL A 392 0.53 6.09 -3.44
N MET A 393 -0.68 6.64 -3.37
CA MET A 393 -1.57 6.75 -4.54
C MET A 393 -0.92 7.58 -5.67
N LEU A 394 -0.31 8.71 -5.33
CA LEU A 394 0.39 9.58 -6.28
C LEU A 394 1.68 8.95 -6.81
N ALA A 395 2.42 8.19 -6.00
CA ALA A 395 3.59 7.43 -6.44
C ALA A 395 3.22 6.36 -7.48
N ASN A 396 2.12 5.63 -7.27
CA ASN A 396 1.58 4.68 -8.23
C ASN A 396 0.89 5.36 -9.45
N SER A 397 0.84 6.69 -9.45
CA SER A 397 0.28 7.55 -10.51
C SER A 397 1.34 8.53 -11.07
N MET A 398 2.63 8.20 -10.94
CA MET A 398 3.73 9.14 -11.24
C MET A 398 3.75 9.61 -12.70
N SER A 399 3.20 8.84 -13.65
CA SER A 399 3.03 9.28 -15.04
C SER A 399 2.08 10.48 -15.12
N ASP A 400 0.89 10.38 -14.53
CA ASP A 400 -0.14 11.42 -14.60
C ASP A 400 0.27 12.67 -13.77
N VAL A 401 1.05 12.46 -12.69
CA VAL A 401 1.73 13.55 -11.96
C VAL A 401 2.82 14.21 -12.83
N GLY A 402 3.47 13.44 -13.70
CA GLY A 402 4.41 13.90 -14.71
C GLY A 402 3.76 14.76 -15.79
N ASP A 403 2.57 14.35 -16.27
CA ASP A 403 1.79 15.10 -17.24
C ASP A 403 1.37 16.47 -16.69
N ALA A 404 0.95 16.53 -15.41
CA ALA A 404 0.66 17.78 -14.71
C ALA A 404 1.89 18.71 -14.51
N ALA A 405 3.11 18.19 -14.62
CA ALA A 405 4.35 18.97 -14.56
C ALA A 405 4.81 19.48 -15.94
N ALA A 406 4.19 19.04 -17.04
CA ALA A 406 4.62 19.35 -18.39
C ALA A 406 3.83 20.54 -18.98
N GLU A 407 4.56 21.58 -19.42
CA GLU A 407 3.98 22.77 -20.09
C GLU A 407 3.17 22.42 -21.36
N SER A 408 3.45 21.25 -21.96
CA SER A 408 2.67 20.64 -23.02
C SER A 408 2.93 19.12 -23.06
N ALA A 409 2.18 18.34 -22.29
CA ALA A 409 2.22 16.88 -22.42
C ALA A 409 1.72 16.45 -23.82
N PRO A 410 2.34 15.44 -24.48
CA PRO A 410 1.71 14.71 -25.56
C PRO A 410 0.41 14.05 -25.09
N ASP A 411 -0.54 13.75 -25.99
CA ASP A 411 -1.71 12.94 -25.64
C ASP A 411 -1.28 11.64 -24.92
N PRO A 412 -1.84 11.30 -23.74
CA PRO A 412 -1.37 10.19 -22.90
C PRO A 412 -1.17 8.85 -23.64
N GLY A 413 0.04 8.30 -23.58
CA GLY A 413 0.36 7.04 -24.28
C GLY A 413 0.58 7.15 -25.79
N THR A 414 0.77 8.36 -26.35
CA THR A 414 1.25 8.53 -27.74
C THR A 414 2.77 8.39 -27.88
N SER A 415 3.55 8.58 -26.80
CA SER A 415 4.98 8.28 -26.79
C SER A 415 5.22 6.77 -26.64
N LEU A 416 6.31 6.27 -27.23
CA LEU A 416 6.68 4.84 -27.12
C LEU A 416 6.88 4.43 -25.65
N PHE A 417 7.49 5.30 -24.84
CA PHE A 417 7.58 5.12 -23.39
C PHE A 417 6.19 5.03 -22.73
N GLY A 418 5.27 5.94 -23.05
CA GLY A 418 3.91 5.94 -22.52
C GLY A 418 3.12 4.65 -22.84
N THR A 419 3.48 3.93 -23.92
CA THR A 419 2.87 2.61 -24.19
C THR A 419 3.28 1.53 -23.19
N THR A 420 4.36 1.72 -22.41
CA THR A 420 4.83 0.78 -21.37
C THR A 420 4.17 0.98 -20.00
N LEU A 421 3.71 2.21 -19.73
CA LEU A 421 3.12 2.63 -18.46
C LEU A 421 1.69 2.06 -18.28
N PRO A 422 1.03 2.25 -17.13
CA PRO A 422 -0.38 1.85 -16.96
C PRO A 422 -1.34 2.68 -17.84
N VAL A 423 -2.63 2.31 -17.85
CA VAL A 423 -3.72 3.19 -18.33
C VAL A 423 -3.64 4.54 -17.61
N ALA A 424 -3.65 5.61 -18.39
CA ALA A 424 -3.61 6.98 -17.89
C ALA A 424 -4.97 7.46 -17.39
N TRP A 425 -4.98 8.55 -16.63
CA TRP A 425 -6.18 9.32 -16.32
C TRP A 425 -6.84 9.88 -17.60
N SER A 426 -8.17 10.07 -17.56
CA SER A 426 -8.96 10.48 -18.72
C SER A 426 -8.68 11.91 -19.20
N GLY A 427 -8.19 12.77 -18.31
CA GLY A 427 -7.78 14.15 -18.56
C GLY A 427 -6.62 14.61 -17.67
N HIS A 428 -6.12 15.82 -17.92
CA HIS A 428 -5.11 16.47 -17.09
C HIS A 428 -5.75 17.17 -15.89
N HIS A 429 -5.11 17.10 -14.73
CA HIS A 429 -5.62 17.56 -13.43
C HIS A 429 -4.59 18.46 -12.73
N ASP A 430 -3.98 19.38 -13.49
CA ASP A 430 -2.82 20.17 -13.07
C ASP A 430 -3.04 20.94 -11.76
N ALA A 431 -4.24 21.52 -11.61
CA ALA A 431 -4.61 22.32 -10.45
C ALA A 431 -4.83 21.45 -9.22
N GLU A 432 -5.50 20.32 -9.40
CA GLU A 432 -5.81 19.33 -8.39
C GLU A 432 -4.53 18.65 -7.88
N VAL A 433 -3.66 18.18 -8.79
CA VAL A 433 -2.34 17.62 -8.48
C VAL A 433 -1.47 18.66 -7.77
N THR A 434 -1.43 19.90 -8.25
CA THR A 434 -0.66 20.99 -7.59
C THR A 434 -1.16 21.24 -6.16
N ALA A 435 -2.48 21.32 -5.95
CA ALA A 435 -3.08 21.53 -4.64
C ALA A 435 -2.79 20.36 -3.70
N LEU A 436 -2.95 19.13 -4.19
CA LEU A 436 -2.74 17.91 -3.43
C LEU A 436 -1.27 17.71 -3.05
N LEU A 437 -0.31 17.98 -3.95
CA LEU A 437 1.12 17.92 -3.66
C LEU A 437 1.54 18.97 -2.61
N ARG A 438 0.97 20.18 -2.65
CA ARG A 438 1.23 21.21 -1.63
C ARG A 438 0.82 20.74 -0.24
N GLU A 439 -0.30 20.05 -0.12
CA GLU A 439 -0.79 19.52 1.16
C GLU A 439 -0.01 18.26 1.58
N VAL A 440 0.10 17.25 0.71
CA VAL A 440 0.73 15.96 1.00
C VAL A 440 2.21 16.11 1.38
N LEU A 441 2.96 16.95 0.67
CA LEU A 441 4.41 17.08 0.85
C LEU A 441 4.83 17.89 2.09
N THR A 442 3.89 18.36 2.93
CA THR A 442 4.25 18.92 4.25
C THR A 442 4.70 17.83 5.24
N ASP A 443 4.36 16.57 5.00
CA ASP A 443 4.86 15.42 5.78
C ASP A 443 6.15 14.86 5.18
N ASP A 444 7.17 14.62 6.01
CA ASP A 444 8.48 14.16 5.55
C ASP A 444 8.48 12.72 5.03
N THR A 445 7.60 11.85 5.55
CA THR A 445 7.45 10.47 5.04
C THR A 445 6.83 10.48 3.65
N ALA A 446 5.75 11.26 3.47
CA ALA A 446 5.14 11.48 2.16
C ALA A 446 6.13 12.06 1.13
N LEU A 447 6.94 13.04 1.55
CA LEU A 447 7.99 13.64 0.73
C LEU A 447 9.07 12.62 0.34
N SER A 448 9.60 11.86 1.29
CA SER A 448 10.62 10.84 1.03
C SER A 448 10.11 9.75 0.09
N LEU A 449 8.87 9.29 0.30
CA LEU A 449 8.24 8.26 -0.52
C LEU A 449 8.08 8.70 -1.98
N LEU A 450 7.54 9.91 -2.22
CA LEU A 450 7.34 10.42 -3.58
C LEU A 450 8.66 10.68 -4.32
N PHE A 451 9.71 11.13 -3.64
CA PHE A 451 11.03 11.31 -4.27
C PHE A 451 11.75 9.99 -4.56
N LYS A 452 11.56 8.94 -3.74
CA LYS A 452 12.00 7.58 -4.06
C LYS A 452 11.29 7.04 -5.30
N ALA A 453 9.96 7.13 -5.33
CA ALA A 453 9.15 6.73 -6.47
C ALA A 453 9.56 7.47 -7.75
N LEU A 454 9.75 8.79 -7.68
CA LEU A 454 10.21 9.60 -8.82
C LEU A 454 11.61 9.16 -9.32
N SER A 455 12.51 8.76 -8.42
CA SER A 455 13.82 8.21 -8.81
C SER A 455 13.67 6.90 -9.61
N VAL A 456 12.82 5.98 -9.15
CA VAL A 456 12.51 4.74 -9.89
C VAL A 456 11.86 5.03 -11.26
N PHE A 457 10.93 5.98 -11.34
CA PHE A 457 10.30 6.41 -12.59
C PHE A 457 11.32 6.97 -13.59
N ASN A 458 12.21 7.84 -13.11
CA ASN A 458 13.23 8.48 -13.94
C ASN A 458 14.25 7.47 -14.48
N ALA A 459 14.74 6.56 -13.62
CA ALA A 459 15.59 5.44 -14.02
C ALA A 459 14.93 4.61 -15.13
N TYR A 460 13.66 4.24 -14.97
CA TYR A 460 12.91 3.47 -15.96
C TYR A 460 12.77 4.21 -17.31
N HIS A 461 12.52 5.52 -17.27
CA HIS A 461 12.43 6.36 -18.46
C HIS A 461 13.76 6.43 -19.23
N ILE A 462 14.87 6.65 -18.51
CA ILE A 462 16.22 6.70 -19.09
C ILE A 462 16.62 5.35 -19.71
N VAL A 463 16.39 4.24 -19.00
CA VAL A 463 16.66 2.87 -19.49
C VAL A 463 15.86 2.58 -20.76
N PHE A 464 14.58 2.97 -20.80
CA PHE A 464 13.73 2.79 -21.97
C PHE A 464 14.23 3.57 -23.19
N GLY A 465 14.51 4.87 -23.05
CA GLY A 465 14.97 5.73 -24.15
C GLY A 465 16.30 5.26 -24.76
N ILE A 466 17.21 4.75 -23.93
CA ILE A 466 18.46 4.13 -24.37
C ILE A 466 18.20 2.87 -25.20
N ARG A 467 17.31 1.98 -24.74
CA ARG A 467 16.96 0.76 -25.46
C ARG A 467 16.33 1.07 -26.83
N GLU A 468 15.32 1.95 -26.87
CA GLU A 468 14.64 2.36 -28.10
C GLU A 468 15.63 2.92 -29.13
N SER A 469 16.52 3.79 -28.68
CA SER A 469 17.55 4.43 -29.53
C SER A 469 18.59 3.42 -30.05
N THR A 470 18.94 2.42 -29.24
CA THR A 470 19.87 1.34 -29.60
C THR A 470 19.27 0.38 -30.63
N GLU A 471 18.03 -0.08 -30.39
CA GLU A 471 17.28 -0.93 -31.32
C GLU A 471 17.00 -0.23 -32.66
N SER A 472 16.85 1.10 -32.64
CA SER A 472 16.66 1.94 -33.83
C SER A 472 17.97 2.30 -34.56
N HIS A 473 19.13 1.87 -34.05
CA HIS A 473 20.49 2.11 -34.57
C HIS A 473 20.99 3.59 -34.59
N TYR A 474 20.28 4.54 -33.97
CA TYR A 474 20.63 5.97 -33.99
C TYR A 474 21.61 6.36 -32.87
N HIS A 475 22.88 5.93 -32.98
CA HIS A 475 23.90 6.14 -31.95
C HIS A 475 24.15 7.62 -31.56
N ASN A 476 23.95 8.57 -32.47
CA ASN A 476 24.11 10.00 -32.19
C ASN A 476 22.91 10.60 -31.43
N ASP A 477 21.76 9.92 -31.47
CA ASP A 477 20.52 10.41 -30.86
C ASP A 477 20.28 9.76 -29.48
N ILE A 478 20.94 8.65 -29.13
CA ILE A 478 20.98 8.09 -27.76
C ILE A 478 21.27 9.19 -26.73
N TYR A 479 22.41 9.88 -26.86
CA TYR A 479 22.81 10.93 -25.91
C TYR A 479 21.89 12.15 -25.93
N ARG A 480 21.16 12.41 -27.02
CA ARG A 480 20.20 13.52 -27.11
C ARG A 480 18.86 13.17 -26.47
N SER A 481 18.33 11.97 -26.75
CA SER A 481 17.11 11.46 -26.11
C SER A 481 17.31 11.45 -24.61
N MET A 482 18.38 10.80 -24.16
CA MET A 482 18.72 10.69 -22.75
C MET A 482 18.87 12.05 -22.04
N LEU A 483 19.46 13.05 -22.70
CA LEU A 483 19.52 14.41 -22.17
C LEU A 483 18.13 15.08 -22.11
N SER A 484 17.24 14.79 -23.06
CA SER A 484 15.83 15.21 -23.03
C SER A 484 15.07 14.52 -21.90
N ASP A 485 15.29 13.22 -21.69
CA ASP A 485 14.63 12.40 -20.68
C ASP A 485 15.04 12.84 -19.26
N ALA A 486 16.35 13.05 -19.05
CA ALA A 486 16.88 13.63 -17.81
C ALA A 486 16.43 15.09 -17.58
N GLN A 487 16.21 15.88 -18.64
CA GLN A 487 15.58 17.20 -18.53
C GLN A 487 14.10 17.10 -18.13
N GLY A 488 13.37 16.08 -18.62
CA GLY A 488 12.02 15.76 -18.18
C GLY A 488 11.98 15.44 -16.69
N GLY A 489 12.83 14.51 -16.24
CA GLY A 489 13.00 14.19 -14.83
C GLY A 489 13.32 15.41 -13.96
N ALA A 490 14.26 16.26 -14.41
CA ALA A 490 14.62 17.49 -13.71
C ALA A 490 13.44 18.48 -13.56
N ARG A 491 12.54 18.57 -14.55
CA ARG A 491 11.31 19.37 -14.44
C ARG A 491 10.37 18.80 -13.38
N LEU A 492 10.16 17.48 -13.39
CA LEU A 492 9.27 16.81 -12.44
C LEU A 492 9.78 16.90 -11.00
N TYR A 493 11.09 16.73 -10.78
CA TYR A 493 11.75 17.03 -9.50
C TYR A 493 11.55 18.49 -9.06
N GLY A 494 11.70 19.44 -9.99
CA GLY A 494 11.46 20.86 -9.74
C GLY A 494 10.01 21.16 -9.36
N TYR A 495 9.05 20.53 -10.02
CA TYR A 495 7.62 20.66 -9.76
C TYR A 495 7.23 20.13 -8.38
N LEU A 496 7.59 18.89 -8.05
CA LEU A 496 7.35 18.30 -6.72
C LEU A 496 8.00 19.14 -5.61
N TYR A 497 9.25 19.56 -5.77
CA TYR A 497 9.92 20.36 -4.74
C TYR A 497 9.29 21.75 -4.59
N SER A 498 8.87 22.38 -5.69
CA SER A 498 8.22 23.70 -5.65
C SER A 498 6.84 23.62 -4.99
N ALA A 499 6.08 22.54 -5.22
CA ALA A 499 4.83 22.26 -4.50
C ALA A 499 5.10 22.07 -2.99
N CYS A 500 6.10 21.26 -2.62
CA CYS A 500 6.54 21.06 -1.24
C CYS A 500 6.92 22.38 -0.54
N ALA A 501 7.80 23.18 -1.15
CA ALA A 501 8.24 24.46 -0.61
C ALA A 501 7.05 25.44 -0.42
N THR A 502 6.16 25.51 -1.41
CA THR A 502 4.94 26.34 -1.33
C THR A 502 4.02 25.89 -0.19
N GLY A 503 3.75 24.59 -0.08
CA GLY A 503 2.88 24.03 0.96
C GLY A 503 3.44 24.19 2.38
N ARG A 504 4.77 24.12 2.53
CA ARG A 504 5.47 24.38 3.79
C ARG A 504 5.66 25.87 4.11
N GLY A 505 5.26 26.78 3.20
CA GLY A 505 5.39 28.23 3.38
C GLY A 505 6.84 28.74 3.33
N VAL A 506 7.74 28.02 2.65
CA VAL A 506 9.16 28.38 2.49
C VAL A 506 9.31 29.43 1.39
N GLY A 507 10.01 30.53 1.68
CA GLY A 507 10.28 31.61 0.73
C GLY A 507 11.34 31.27 -0.32
N GLU A 508 11.32 31.97 -1.46
CA GLU A 508 12.35 31.84 -2.48
C GLU A 508 13.75 32.15 -1.92
N GLY A 509 14.66 31.18 -2.03
CA GLY A 509 16.03 31.32 -1.54
C GLY A 509 16.22 31.05 -0.04
N GLU A 510 15.17 30.69 0.71
CA GLU A 510 15.32 30.24 2.10
C GLU A 510 15.88 28.80 2.16
N GLU A 511 16.62 28.49 3.23
CA GLU A 511 17.08 27.12 3.50
C GLU A 511 15.94 26.28 4.08
N SER A 512 15.77 25.05 3.58
CA SER A 512 14.72 24.15 4.04
C SER A 512 15.26 22.77 4.41
N PRO A 513 14.88 22.21 5.59
CA PRO A 513 15.21 20.83 5.95
C PRO A 513 14.52 19.80 5.05
N ALA A 514 13.46 20.19 4.34
CA ALA A 514 12.83 19.34 3.31
C ALA A 514 13.83 18.97 2.20
N ALA A 515 14.84 19.80 1.94
CA ALA A 515 15.92 19.45 1.01
C ALA A 515 16.77 18.27 1.53
N GLY A 516 17.06 18.22 2.83
CA GLY A 516 17.76 17.09 3.45
C GLY A 516 16.97 15.78 3.42
N VAL A 517 15.63 15.86 3.51
CA VAL A 517 14.73 14.71 3.30
C VAL A 517 14.78 14.22 1.84
N VAL A 518 14.73 15.16 0.88
CA VAL A 518 14.85 14.86 -0.55
C VAL A 518 16.19 14.20 -0.88
N LEU A 519 17.30 14.74 -0.39
CA LEU A 519 18.62 14.14 -0.64
C LEU A 519 18.72 12.74 -0.03
N ALA A 520 18.30 12.56 1.23
CA ALA A 520 18.30 11.23 1.86
C ALA A 520 17.40 10.21 1.14
N ALA A 521 16.32 10.66 0.48
CA ALA A 521 15.47 9.84 -0.36
C ALA A 521 16.17 9.42 -1.67
N LEU A 522 16.90 10.34 -2.31
CA LEU A 522 17.64 10.09 -3.55
C LEU A 522 18.91 9.25 -3.33
N ASP A 523 19.58 9.43 -2.19
CA ASP A 523 20.75 8.63 -1.80
C ASP A 523 20.36 7.16 -1.47
N GLN A 524 19.05 6.89 -1.31
CA GLN A 524 18.43 5.55 -1.22
C GLN A 524 17.70 5.17 -2.52
N GLY A 525 18.20 5.67 -3.67
CA GLY A 525 17.61 5.48 -4.98
C GLY A 525 17.45 4.01 -5.41
N PRO A 526 16.85 3.76 -6.59
CA PRO A 526 16.71 2.40 -7.13
C PRO A 526 18.08 1.69 -7.14
N ALA A 527 18.09 0.42 -6.71
CA ALA A 527 19.28 -0.40 -6.81
C ALA A 527 19.77 -0.39 -8.27
N PRO A 528 20.99 0.08 -8.59
CA PRO A 528 21.29 0.57 -9.95
C PRO A 528 21.31 -0.45 -11.09
N TRP A 529 21.00 -1.73 -10.82
CA TRP A 529 21.31 -2.86 -11.72
C TRP A 529 20.19 -3.92 -11.83
N SER A 530 18.99 -3.71 -11.26
CA SER A 530 17.90 -4.71 -11.30
C SER A 530 16.73 -4.37 -12.23
N LEU A 531 16.80 -3.27 -12.98
CA LEU A 531 15.79 -2.92 -13.99
C LEU A 531 16.03 -3.71 -15.27
N ASP A 532 15.54 -4.96 -15.32
CA ASP A 532 15.37 -5.68 -16.58
C ASP A 532 14.39 -4.88 -17.47
N PRO A 533 14.77 -4.46 -18.69
CA PRO A 533 13.88 -3.74 -19.59
C PRO A 533 12.69 -4.58 -20.09
N HIS A 534 12.64 -5.88 -19.77
CA HIS A 534 11.48 -6.74 -19.94
C HIS A 534 10.55 -6.81 -18.71
N THR A 535 10.98 -6.32 -17.54
CA THR A 535 10.03 -6.02 -16.45
C THR A 535 9.21 -4.78 -16.83
N LEU A 536 7.93 -5.01 -17.12
CA LEU A 536 6.96 -3.95 -17.31
C LEU A 536 6.64 -3.25 -15.98
N TRP A 537 6.23 -1.99 -16.10
CA TRP A 537 5.87 -1.09 -15.02
C TRP A 537 5.11 -1.77 -13.86
N GLN A 538 5.71 -1.73 -12.67
CA GLN A 538 5.12 -2.17 -11.41
C GLN A 538 4.67 -0.94 -10.59
N PRO A 539 3.81 -1.11 -9.58
CA PRO A 539 3.51 -0.05 -8.61
C PRO A 539 4.81 0.40 -7.93
N LEU A 540 5.06 1.71 -7.89
CA LEU A 540 6.27 2.29 -7.32
C LEU A 540 6.25 2.34 -5.79
N ALA A 541 5.07 2.23 -5.18
CA ALA A 541 4.89 2.31 -3.74
C ALA A 541 3.94 1.22 -3.21
N ASP A 542 4.38 0.55 -2.14
CA ASP A 542 3.56 -0.35 -1.34
C ASP A 542 2.90 0.45 -0.21
N PRO A 543 1.60 0.28 0.07
CA PRO A 543 0.93 0.98 1.16
C PRO A 543 1.59 0.85 2.54
N ALA A 544 2.33 -0.23 2.82
CA ALA A 544 3.11 -0.39 4.04
C ALA A 544 4.21 0.68 4.21
N GLN A 545 4.73 1.23 3.12
CA GLN A 545 5.74 2.30 3.15
C GLN A 545 5.22 3.58 3.79
N ALA A 546 3.90 3.82 3.80
CA ALA A 546 3.28 4.94 4.50
C ALA A 546 3.47 4.91 6.03
N THR A 547 3.90 3.78 6.59
CA THR A 547 4.17 3.60 8.03
C THR A 547 5.66 3.59 8.38
N GLN A 548 6.56 3.61 7.39
CA GLN A 548 8.01 3.49 7.60
C GLN A 548 8.62 4.77 8.17
N ALA A 549 9.64 4.61 9.01
CA ALA A 549 10.38 5.73 9.57
C ALA A 549 11.17 6.48 8.49
N THR A 550 11.00 7.80 8.42
CA THR A 550 11.72 8.64 7.46
C THR A 550 13.17 8.82 7.88
N THR A 551 14.08 8.59 6.94
CA THR A 551 15.49 8.97 7.06
C THR A 551 15.67 10.41 6.62
N THR A 552 16.41 11.19 7.40
CA THR A 552 16.63 12.62 7.14
C THR A 552 18.10 12.95 7.25
N SER A 553 18.63 13.69 6.28
CA SER A 553 19.94 14.32 6.40
C SER A 553 19.81 15.63 7.21
N SER A 554 20.83 15.99 7.99
CA SER A 554 20.87 17.25 8.74
C SER A 554 21.07 18.50 7.87
N SER A 555 21.19 18.32 6.55
CA SER A 555 21.34 19.38 5.57
C SER A 555 20.02 20.15 5.36
N SER A 556 20.01 21.42 5.77
CA SER A 556 19.09 22.41 5.23
C SER A 556 19.77 23.08 4.03
N LEU A 557 19.06 23.20 2.91
CA LEU A 557 19.59 23.77 1.67
C LEU A 557 18.60 24.74 1.05
N THR A 558 19.13 25.75 0.37
CA THR A 558 18.33 26.58 -0.53
C THR A 558 17.91 25.81 -1.78
N GLN A 559 16.82 26.22 -2.41
CA GLN A 559 16.35 25.66 -3.70
C GLN A 559 17.46 25.67 -4.78
N GLY A 560 18.33 26.68 -4.79
CA GLY A 560 19.46 26.78 -5.73
C GLY A 560 20.54 25.73 -5.50
N GLN A 561 20.88 25.43 -4.25
CA GLN A 561 21.81 24.35 -3.90
C GLN A 561 21.20 22.98 -4.21
N LEU A 562 19.96 22.75 -3.80
CA LEU A 562 19.25 21.49 -4.08
C LEU A 562 19.14 21.21 -5.58
N ARG A 563 18.91 22.24 -6.41
CA ARG A 563 18.93 22.11 -7.88
C ARG A 563 20.27 21.60 -8.41
N GLY A 564 21.40 22.06 -7.85
CA GLY A 564 22.73 21.56 -8.20
C GLY A 564 22.92 20.10 -7.82
N GLU A 565 22.50 19.73 -6.61
CA GLU A 565 22.57 18.36 -6.08
C GLU A 565 21.70 17.36 -6.86
N ILE A 566 20.51 17.76 -7.28
CA ILE A 566 19.62 16.95 -8.12
C ILE A 566 20.20 16.81 -9.53
N ALA A 567 20.71 17.89 -10.13
CA ALA A 567 21.33 17.84 -11.45
C ALA A 567 22.58 16.94 -11.47
N ALA A 568 23.38 16.93 -10.40
CA ALA A 568 24.50 16.01 -10.24
C ALA A 568 24.05 14.55 -10.15
N ARG A 569 23.04 14.24 -9.31
CA ARG A 569 22.51 12.87 -9.18
C ARG A 569 21.87 12.35 -10.47
N LEU A 570 21.06 13.16 -11.14
CA LEU A 570 20.50 12.83 -12.46
C LEU A 570 21.59 12.55 -13.52
N SER A 571 22.70 13.29 -13.47
CA SER A 571 23.83 13.08 -14.37
C SER A 571 24.58 11.78 -14.06
N LEU A 572 24.73 11.42 -12.78
CA LEU A 572 25.35 10.17 -12.34
C LEU A 572 24.49 8.95 -12.65
N GLU A 573 23.18 9.02 -12.38
CA GLU A 573 22.19 8.00 -12.74
C GLU A 573 22.22 7.72 -14.25
N ALA A 574 22.17 8.79 -15.05
CA ALA A 574 22.35 8.72 -16.50
C ALA A 574 23.67 8.00 -16.88
N ILE A 575 24.81 8.48 -16.39
CA ILE A 575 26.13 7.92 -16.71
C ILE A 575 26.22 6.43 -16.32
N GLY A 576 25.69 6.03 -15.16
CA GLY A 576 25.67 4.63 -14.72
C GLY A 576 24.85 3.71 -15.63
N VAL A 577 23.70 4.18 -16.16
CA VAL A 577 22.91 3.38 -17.12
C VAL A 577 23.65 3.21 -18.46
N LEU A 578 24.38 4.24 -18.93
CA LEU A 578 25.21 4.11 -20.15
C LEU A 578 26.37 3.12 -19.96
N ASP A 579 26.98 3.10 -18.78
CA ASP A 579 28.05 2.17 -18.43
C ASP A 579 27.54 0.72 -18.42
N ALA A 580 26.45 0.45 -17.69
CA ALA A 580 25.81 -0.86 -17.63
C ALA A 580 25.36 -1.36 -19.02
N ALA A 581 24.90 -0.45 -19.90
CA ALA A 581 24.55 -0.76 -21.29
C ALA A 581 25.76 -0.92 -22.24
N ARG A 582 27.00 -0.70 -21.76
CA ARG A 582 28.26 -0.67 -22.53
C ARG A 582 28.24 0.34 -23.69
N LEU A 583 27.60 1.50 -23.46
CA LEU A 583 27.42 2.59 -24.44
C LEU A 583 28.36 3.79 -24.22
N ILE A 584 29.19 3.76 -23.19
CA ILE A 584 30.31 4.71 -23.03
C ILE A 584 31.49 4.19 -23.86
N PRO A 585 32.12 5.02 -24.72
CA PRO A 585 33.33 4.65 -25.44
C PRO A 585 34.48 4.31 -24.48
N GLN A 586 35.19 3.20 -24.72
CA GLN A 586 36.24 2.70 -23.81
C GLN A 586 37.43 3.68 -23.65
N ASP A 587 37.67 4.56 -24.63
CA ASP A 587 38.63 5.65 -24.55
C ASP A 587 38.18 6.78 -23.61
N ALA A 588 36.87 6.97 -23.39
CA ALA A 588 36.35 8.02 -22.50
C ALA A 588 36.59 7.74 -21.00
N TYR A 589 36.86 6.50 -20.62
CA TYR A 589 37.19 6.12 -19.24
C TYR A 589 38.63 6.46 -18.84
N THR A 590 39.50 6.78 -19.82
CA THR A 590 40.93 6.95 -19.59
C THR A 590 41.45 8.30 -20.09
N LEU A 591 42.51 8.78 -19.46
CA LEU A 591 43.30 9.91 -19.94
C LEU A 591 44.16 9.49 -21.14
N GLU A 592 44.71 10.44 -21.89
CA GLU A 592 45.63 10.18 -23.02
C GLU A 592 46.87 9.32 -22.65
N ASP A 593 47.20 9.21 -21.34
CA ASP A 593 48.29 8.37 -20.83
C ASP A 593 47.85 6.97 -20.36
N GLY A 594 46.59 6.59 -20.60
CA GLY A 594 46.03 5.26 -20.31
C GLY A 594 45.68 4.99 -18.86
N ARG A 595 45.77 6.00 -17.98
CA ARG A 595 45.26 5.92 -16.60
C ARG A 595 43.75 6.21 -16.57
N PRO A 596 42.98 5.68 -15.60
CA PRO A 596 41.57 6.03 -15.45
C PRO A 596 41.40 7.55 -15.26
N ALA A 597 40.33 8.11 -15.82
CA ALA A 597 40.04 9.54 -15.75
C ALA A 597 39.68 9.99 -14.31
N HIS A 598 39.15 9.06 -13.50
CA HIS A 598 38.75 9.27 -12.11
C HIS A 598 39.02 8.02 -11.26
N ASP A 599 39.10 8.20 -9.94
CA ASP A 599 39.44 7.14 -8.98
C ASP A 599 38.32 6.09 -8.76
N TRP A 600 37.13 6.32 -9.31
CA TRP A 600 35.93 5.45 -9.29
C TRP A 600 35.70 4.74 -10.64
N ILE A 601 36.77 4.59 -11.43
CA ILE A 601 36.77 3.89 -12.72
C ILE A 601 37.71 2.69 -12.61
N THR A 602 37.17 1.48 -12.79
CA THR A 602 37.91 0.24 -12.65
C THR A 602 37.93 -0.59 -13.93
N LEU A 603 38.96 -1.44 -14.03
CA LEU A 603 39.15 -2.36 -15.14
C LEU A 603 38.65 -3.75 -14.70
N GLY A 604 37.64 -4.26 -15.41
CA GLY A 604 37.04 -5.57 -15.11
C GLY A 604 37.93 -6.74 -15.51
N ASP A 605 37.62 -7.92 -14.97
CA ASP A 605 38.29 -9.18 -15.32
C ASP A 605 38.14 -9.55 -16.81
N ASP A 606 37.14 -8.98 -17.51
CA ASP A 606 36.95 -9.11 -18.97
C ASP A 606 37.81 -8.13 -19.80
N GLY A 607 38.59 -7.26 -19.14
CA GLY A 607 39.44 -6.25 -19.76
C GLY A 607 38.70 -5.00 -20.22
N THR A 608 37.46 -4.77 -19.78
CA THR A 608 36.70 -3.53 -20.07
C THR A 608 36.68 -2.58 -18.88
N TRP A 609 36.83 -1.28 -19.16
CA TRP A 609 36.63 -0.23 -18.17
C TRP A 609 35.14 -0.05 -17.88
N HIS A 610 34.82 0.11 -16.61
CA HIS A 610 33.48 0.35 -16.07
C HIS A 610 33.55 1.30 -14.87
N LEU A 611 32.40 1.65 -14.32
CA LEU A 611 32.27 2.53 -13.14
C LEU A 611 32.06 1.69 -11.87
N ASP A 612 32.60 2.16 -10.73
CA ASP A 612 32.44 1.54 -9.40
C ASP A 612 31.07 1.77 -8.75
#